data_AF-A0A804UDF4-F1
#
_entry.id   AF-A0A804UDF4-F1
#
_cell.length_a   1.000
_cell.length_b   1.000
_cell.length_c   1.000
_cell.angle_alpha   90.00
_cell.angle_beta   90.00
_cell.angle_gamma   90.00
#
_symmetry.space_group_name_H-M   'P 1'
#
loop_
_entity.id
_entity.type
_entity.pdbx_description
1 polymer ?
#
loop_
_entity_poly.entity_id
_entity_poly.type
_entity_poly.pdbx_seq_one_letter_code
_entity_poly.pdbx_strand_id
1 'polypeptide(L)'
;MHIDDLRALAPLWLSKTEEVRQDKSHWSTNITGDIYGMGWISEMYGYSFGAAEVGLRHKINDDIMIYPGYTPRPGIEPLILHYGLPFKVGNWSFSKLEHREDGIIYDC
;
A
#
# COMPACT_ATOMS: atom_id res chain seq x y z
N MET A 1 3.91 -0.47 16.81
CA MET A 1 2.98 -1.61 16.98
C MET A 1 3.65 -2.58 17.94
N HIS A 2 2.94 -3.08 18.96
CA HIS A 2 3.49 -4.10 19.86
C HIS A 2 3.51 -5.47 19.16
N ILE A 3 4.36 -6.40 19.61
CA ILE A 3 4.44 -7.74 18.99
C ILE A 3 3.13 -8.52 19.13
N ASP A 4 2.39 -8.33 20.22
CA ASP A 4 1.12 -9.02 20.44
C ASP A 4 0.01 -8.49 19.52
N ASP A 5 -0.01 -7.17 19.27
CA ASP A 5 -0.88 -6.55 18.26
C ASP A 5 -0.60 -7.14 16.88
N LEU A 6 0.68 -7.29 16.53
CA LEU A 6 1.09 -7.83 15.23
C LEU A 6 0.67 -9.31 15.09
N ARG A 7 0.82 -10.11 16.15
CA ARG A 7 0.39 -11.52 16.16
C ARG A 7 -1.11 -11.67 15.98
N ALA A 8 -1.90 -10.78 16.58
CA ALA A 8 -3.35 -10.76 16.40
C ALA A 8 -3.75 -10.27 14.99
N LEU A 9 -3.08 -9.23 14.49
CA LEU A 9 -3.38 -8.62 13.19
C LEU A 9 -2.96 -9.48 12.00
N ALA A 10 -1.75 -10.04 12.00
CA ALA A 10 -1.14 -10.67 10.83
C ALA A 10 -2.04 -11.70 10.12
N PRO A 11 -2.67 -12.68 10.80
CA PRO A 11 -3.56 -13.62 10.12
C PRO A 11 -4.80 -12.95 9.53
N LEU A 12 -5.36 -11.94 10.20
CA LEU A 12 -6.53 -11.19 9.71
C LEU A 12 -6.18 -10.28 8.55
N TRP A 13 -5.01 -9.65 8.55
CA TRP A 13 -4.55 -8.84 7.42
C TRP A 13 -4.45 -9.71 6.16
N LEU A 14 -3.84 -10.89 6.25
CA LEU A 14 -3.75 -11.81 5.12
C LEU A 14 -5.15 -12.24 4.64
N SER A 15 -5.99 -12.77 5.52
CA SER A 15 -7.30 -13.29 5.13
C SER A 15 -8.23 -12.21 4.57
N LYS A 16 -8.22 -11.00 5.16
CA LYS A 16 -9.00 -9.86 4.64
C LYS A 16 -8.45 -9.33 3.32
N THR A 17 -7.13 -9.37 3.12
CA THR A 17 -6.54 -9.04 1.82
C THR A 17 -7.01 -10.02 0.75
N GLU A 18 -7.03 -11.32 1.05
CA GLU A 18 -7.51 -12.34 0.13
C GLU A 18 -9.01 -12.17 -0.18
N GLU A 19 -9.86 -11.93 0.82
CA GLU A 19 -11.29 -11.61 0.61
C GLU A 19 -11.47 -10.43 -0.36
N VAL A 20 -10.82 -9.29 -0.09
CA VAL A 20 -10.94 -8.09 -0.94
C VAL A 20 -10.35 -8.33 -2.33
N ARG A 21 -9.25 -9.08 -2.42
CA ARG A 21 -8.61 -9.39 -3.71
C ARG A 21 -9.46 -10.36 -4.54
N GLN A 22 -10.21 -11.28 -3.94
CA GLN A 22 -11.08 -12.17 -4.70
C GLN A 22 -12.36 -11.49 -5.17
N ASP A 23 -12.78 -10.40 -4.53
CA ASP A 23 -13.93 -9.61 -4.95
C ASP A 23 -13.62 -8.67 -6.12
N LYS A 24 -13.38 -9.27 -7.28
CA LYS A 24 -13.07 -8.54 -8.53
C LYS A 24 -14.20 -7.63 -8.99
N SER A 25 -15.44 -7.84 -8.52
CA SER A 25 -16.57 -6.99 -8.87
C SER A 25 -16.44 -5.57 -8.31
N HIS A 26 -15.66 -5.40 -7.24
CA HIS A 26 -15.42 -4.12 -6.59
C HIS A 26 -14.05 -3.52 -6.87
N TRP A 27 -13.25 -4.08 -7.78
CA TRP A 27 -11.96 -3.49 -8.18
C TRP A 27 -12.09 -2.19 -8.96
N SER A 28 -13.30 -1.83 -9.38
CA SER A 28 -13.54 -0.66 -10.22
C SER A 28 -12.90 0.61 -9.63
N THR A 29 -12.28 1.40 -10.52
CA THR A 29 -11.47 2.57 -10.17
C THR A 29 -12.28 3.66 -9.45
N ASN A 30 -13.60 3.70 -9.65
CA ASN A 30 -14.52 4.61 -8.99
C ASN A 30 -14.86 4.23 -7.53
N ILE A 31 -14.49 3.03 -7.07
CA ILE A 31 -14.79 2.53 -5.72
C ILE A 31 -13.52 2.52 -4.87
N THR A 32 -12.43 1.96 -5.39
CA THR A 32 -11.23 1.63 -4.60
C THR A 32 -10.13 2.69 -4.68
N GLY A 33 -10.18 3.56 -5.69
CA GLY A 33 -9.04 4.40 -6.06
C GLY A 33 -7.89 3.64 -6.71
N ASP A 34 -8.03 2.33 -6.96
CA ASP A 34 -7.05 1.54 -7.70
C ASP A 34 -7.13 1.95 -9.17
N ILE A 35 -6.27 2.89 -9.58
CA ILE A 35 -6.26 3.40 -10.96
C ILE A 35 -5.96 2.32 -11.99
N TYR A 36 -5.44 1.17 -11.57
CA TYR A 36 -5.11 0.05 -12.44
C TYR A 36 -6.22 -0.98 -12.50
N GLY A 37 -7.22 -0.93 -11.59
CA GLY A 37 -8.33 -1.89 -11.55
C GLY A 37 -7.86 -3.34 -11.39
N MET A 38 -6.81 -3.53 -10.60
CA MET A 38 -6.00 -4.75 -10.59
C MET A 38 -5.94 -5.42 -9.21
N GLY A 39 -6.71 -4.91 -8.25
CA GLY A 39 -6.71 -5.35 -6.86
C GLY A 39 -5.49 -4.86 -6.09
N TRP A 40 -4.80 -3.83 -6.56
CA TRP A 40 -3.53 -3.35 -6.00
C TRP A 40 -3.69 -2.80 -4.58
N ILE A 41 -4.81 -2.12 -4.31
CA ILE A 41 -5.11 -1.50 -3.02
C ILE A 41 -5.70 -2.52 -2.02
N SER A 42 -5.93 -3.78 -2.43
CA SER A 42 -6.56 -4.81 -1.56
C SER A 42 -5.83 -5.00 -0.24
N GLU A 43 -4.49 -4.91 -0.23
CA GLU A 43 -3.69 -5.04 1.00
C GLU A 43 -3.93 -3.89 1.98
N MET A 44 -4.21 -2.68 1.50
CA MET A 44 -4.52 -1.53 2.34
C MET A 44 -5.89 -1.68 3.00
N TYR A 45 -6.89 -2.18 2.26
CA TYR A 45 -8.20 -2.51 2.81
C TYR A 45 -8.12 -3.69 3.78
N GLY A 46 -7.40 -4.75 3.41
CA GLY A 46 -7.18 -5.92 4.25
C GLY A 46 -6.55 -5.55 5.60
N TYR A 47 -5.53 -4.68 5.58
CA TYR A 47 -4.95 -4.12 6.80
C TYR A 47 -5.99 -3.35 7.61
N SER A 48 -6.74 -2.45 6.96
CA SER A 48 -7.71 -1.58 7.65
C SER A 48 -8.82 -2.38 8.32
N PHE A 49 -9.38 -3.38 7.62
CA PHE A 49 -10.42 -4.25 8.16
C PHE A 49 -9.89 -5.16 9.27
N GLY A 50 -8.73 -5.80 9.07
CA GLY A 50 -8.12 -6.64 10.10
C GLY A 50 -7.74 -5.84 11.35
N ALA A 51 -7.22 -4.62 11.18
CA ALA A 51 -6.86 -3.75 12.30
C ALA A 51 -8.09 -3.29 13.08
N ALA A 52 -9.21 -2.98 12.39
CA ALA A 52 -10.46 -2.64 13.04
C ALA A 52 -11.03 -3.82 13.83
N GLU A 53 -10.97 -5.04 13.29
CA GLU A 53 -11.47 -6.26 13.93
C GLU A 53 -10.69 -6.63 15.20
N VAL A 54 -9.37 -6.41 15.21
CA VAL A 54 -8.51 -6.57 16.40
C VAL A 54 -8.68 -5.40 17.40
N GLY A 55 -9.32 -4.30 17.01
CA GLY A 55 -9.48 -3.12 17.84
C GLY A 55 -8.20 -2.28 17.98
N LEU A 56 -7.33 -2.29 16.97
CA LEU A 56 -6.12 -1.48 16.96
C LEU A 56 -6.45 0.02 16.86
N ARG A 57 -5.62 0.83 17.52
CA ARG A 57 -5.68 2.29 17.44
C ARG A 57 -4.46 2.82 16.71
N HIS A 58 -4.68 3.74 15.79
CA HIS A 58 -3.61 4.34 14.98
C HIS A 58 -3.25 5.73 15.48
N LYS A 59 -1.96 6.05 15.39
CA LYS A 59 -1.46 7.43 15.38
C LYS A 59 -1.10 7.75 13.94
N ILE A 60 -1.80 8.71 13.34
CA ILE A 60 -1.50 9.18 11.99
C ILE A 60 -0.35 10.17 12.06
N ASN A 61 0.65 9.97 11.20
CA ASN A 61 1.77 10.89 11.06
C ASN A 61 2.19 11.00 9.59
N ASP A 62 2.46 12.22 9.17
CA ASP A 62 2.83 12.64 7.83
C ASP A 62 4.25 13.24 7.82
N ASP A 63 5.12 12.82 8.75
CA ASP A 63 6.54 13.20 8.82
C ASP A 63 7.54 12.09 8.40
N ILE A 64 7.12 10.83 8.34
CA ILE A 64 8.01 9.70 8.05
C ILE A 64 8.08 9.37 6.55
N MET A 65 6.94 9.43 5.84
CA MET A 65 6.81 8.91 4.49
C MET A 65 6.37 10.01 3.51
N ILE A 66 6.92 10.00 2.29
CA ILE A 66 6.52 10.91 1.21
C ILE A 66 6.36 10.17 -0.12
N TYR A 67 5.51 10.70 -1.00
CA TYR A 67 5.38 10.25 -2.40
C TYR A 67 6.25 11.09 -3.34
N PRO A 68 6.76 10.52 -4.45
CA PRO A 68 7.39 11.29 -5.52
C PRO A 68 6.52 12.46 -5.99
N GLY A 69 7.13 13.64 -6.11
CA GLY A 69 6.46 14.88 -6.55
C GLY A 69 5.81 15.69 -5.42
N TYR A 70 5.73 15.14 -4.20
CA TYR A 70 5.18 15.87 -3.07
C TYR A 70 6.28 16.71 -2.41
N THR A 71 5.92 17.88 -1.89
CA THR A 71 6.86 18.72 -1.13
C THR A 71 6.83 18.34 0.34
N PRO A 72 7.97 18.01 0.98
CA PRO A 72 8.02 17.78 2.42
C PRO A 72 7.52 18.98 3.21
N ARG A 73 6.98 18.75 4.41
CA ARG A 73 6.63 19.84 5.32
C ARG A 73 7.89 20.61 5.76
N PRO A 74 7.80 21.93 6.01
CA PRO A 74 8.93 22.69 6.51
C PRO A 74 9.52 22.08 7.79
N GLY A 75 10.84 21.87 7.78
CA GLY A 75 11.57 21.29 8.92
C GLY A 75 11.45 19.78 9.08
N ILE A 76 10.83 19.07 8.13
CA ILE A 76 10.71 17.61 8.12
C ILE A 76 11.55 17.02 7.00
N GLU A 77 12.37 16.02 7.33
CA GLU A 77 13.08 15.18 6.38
C GLU A 77 12.42 13.79 6.35
N PRO A 78 11.68 13.42 5.28
CA PRO A 78 11.05 12.12 5.17
C PRO A 78 12.10 11.01 5.14
N LEU A 79 11.88 9.93 5.89
CA LEU A 79 12.77 8.77 5.96
C LEU A 79 12.42 7.68 4.94
N ILE A 80 11.17 7.69 4.45
CA ILE A 80 10.64 6.65 3.56
C ILE A 80 10.07 7.31 2.30
N LEU A 81 10.58 6.89 1.13
CA LEU A 81 9.96 7.20 -0.16
C LEU A 81 9.01 6.07 -0.53
N HIS A 82 7.70 6.34 -0.48
CA HIS A 82 6.68 5.41 -0.96
C HIS A 82 6.36 5.74 -2.41
N TYR A 83 6.48 4.75 -3.29
CA TYR A 83 6.11 4.87 -4.70
C TYR A 83 5.20 3.71 -5.14
N GLY A 84 4.34 4.01 -6.11
CA GLY A 84 3.38 3.06 -6.67
C GLY A 84 2.75 3.53 -7.99
N LEU A 85 2.75 4.84 -8.22
CA LEU A 85 2.31 5.47 -9.47
C LEU A 85 3.48 5.76 -10.41
N PRO A 86 3.25 5.92 -11.72
CA PRO A 86 4.30 6.35 -12.64
C PRO A 86 4.77 7.75 -12.27
N PHE A 87 6.09 7.94 -12.21
CA PHE A 87 6.70 9.23 -11.95
C PHE A 87 7.81 9.52 -12.96
N LYS A 88 7.98 10.79 -13.36
CA LYS A 88 8.90 11.20 -14.42
C LYS A 88 9.68 12.46 -14.03
N VAL A 89 10.99 12.44 -14.28
CA VAL A 89 11.90 13.59 -14.18
C VAL A 89 12.76 13.69 -15.44
N GLY A 90 12.51 14.68 -16.29
CA GLY A 90 13.20 14.80 -17.58
C GLY A 90 12.96 13.55 -18.45
N ASN A 91 14.04 12.85 -18.81
CA ASN A 91 13.97 11.59 -19.58
C ASN A 91 13.86 10.34 -18.70
N TRP A 92 13.98 10.48 -17.38
CA TRP A 92 13.90 9.35 -16.45
C TRP A 92 12.46 9.14 -16.01
N SER A 93 12.03 7.89 -15.96
CA SER A 93 10.74 7.50 -15.38
C SER A 93 10.85 6.17 -14.66
N PHE A 94 9.97 5.95 -13.69
CA PHE A 94 9.79 4.66 -13.04
C PHE A 94 8.32 4.46 -12.71
N SER A 95 7.86 3.21 -12.73
CA SER A 95 6.52 2.83 -12.30
C SER A 95 6.56 1.46 -11.65
N LYS A 96 5.95 1.33 -10.47
CA LYS A 96 5.87 0.03 -9.77
C LYS A 96 5.07 -1.00 -10.57
N LEU A 97 4.11 -0.57 -11.41
CA LEU A 97 3.32 -1.46 -12.24
C LEU A 97 4.15 -2.17 -13.32
N GLU A 98 5.21 -1.54 -13.82
CA GLU A 98 6.07 -2.13 -14.87
C GLU A 98 6.73 -3.44 -14.41
N HIS A 99 6.86 -3.63 -13.10
CA HIS A 99 7.51 -4.78 -12.47
C HIS A 99 6.52 -5.77 -11.85
N ARG A 100 5.23 -5.69 -12.19
CA ARG A 100 4.19 -6.51 -11.57
C ARG A 100 4.38 -8.01 -11.80
N GLU A 101 4.74 -8.38 -13.02
CA GLU A 101 4.90 -9.78 -13.46
C GLU A 101 6.37 -10.16 -13.64
N ASP A 102 7.29 -9.33 -13.14
CA ASP A 102 8.73 -9.59 -13.25
C ASP A 102 9.09 -10.84 -12.44
N GLY A 103 9.68 -11.83 -13.13
CA GLY A 103 10.16 -13.08 -12.53
C GLY A 103 11.37 -12.94 -11.63
N ILE A 104 11.84 -11.71 -11.32
CA ILE A 104 13.11 -11.45 -10.61
C ILE A 104 13.20 -12.22 -9.27
N ILE A 105 12.07 -12.43 -8.58
CA ILE A 105 12.02 -13.18 -7.32
C ILE A 105 12.26 -14.69 -7.53
N TYR A 106 11.91 -15.21 -8.70
CA TYR A 106 12.03 -16.64 -9.06
C TYR A 106 13.28 -16.97 -9.90
N ASP A 107 13.87 -15.96 -10.54
CA ASP A 107 15.01 -16.12 -11.44
C ASP A 107 16.39 -15.92 -10.76
N CYS A 108 16.41 -15.62 -9.45
CA CYS A 108 17.63 -15.48 -8.64
C CYS A 108 18.01 -16.75 -7.88
#